data_AF-A0A9N7VAC4-F1
#
_entry.id   AF-A0A9N7VAC4-F1
#
_cell.length_a   1.000
_cell.length_b   1.000
_cell.length_c   1.000
_cell.angle_alpha   90.00
_cell.angle_beta   90.00
_cell.angle_gamma   90.00
#
_symmetry.space_group_name_H-M   'P 1'
#
loop_
_entity.id
_entity.type
_entity.pdbx_description
1 polymer ?
#
loop_
_entity_poly.entity_id
_entity_poly.type
_entity_poly.pdbx_seq_one_letter_code
_entity_poly.pdbx_strand_id
1 'polypeptide(L)'
;MARLDHVITNIVDIFLEYAEDEGKKRQLNKEELKKVLQQEIQSPELKGTINADDIEEAMQMLDKNHDGEVNFREFCRCVSDLAKCHYNKKTGKGGKKGKGKEQEPEQED
;
A
#
# COMPACT_ATOMS: atom_id res chain seq x y z
N MET A 1 2.27 11.72 -23.60
CA MET A 1 1.06 12.32 -23.00
C MET A 1 1.48 13.37 -21.98
N ALA A 2 0.55 14.13 -21.39
CA ALA A 2 0.91 15.00 -20.26
C ALA A 2 1.37 14.13 -19.08
N ARG A 3 2.19 14.69 -18.18
CA ARG A 3 2.75 13.92 -17.04
C ARG A 3 1.66 13.35 -16.13
N LEU A 4 0.58 14.11 -15.91
CA LEU A 4 -0.53 13.65 -15.09
C LEU A 4 -1.32 12.53 -15.77
N ASP A 5 -1.54 12.60 -17.08
CA ASP A 5 -2.19 11.53 -17.85
C ASP A 5 -1.42 10.22 -17.74
N HIS A 6 -0.09 10.28 -17.81
CA HIS A 6 0.75 9.10 -17.61
C HIS A 6 0.61 8.50 -16.21
N VAL A 7 0.57 9.35 -15.17
CA VAL A 7 0.36 8.86 -13.79
C VAL A 7 -1.00 8.20 -13.63
N ILE A 8 -2.06 8.82 -14.16
CA ILE A 8 -3.43 8.28 -14.07
C ILE A 8 -3.51 6.94 -14.82
N THR A 9 -2.96 6.87 -16.03
CA THR A 9 -2.97 5.65 -16.84
C THR A 9 -2.21 4.53 -16.13
N ASN A 10 -1.02 4.81 -15.60
CA ASN A 10 -0.23 3.82 -14.87
C ASN A 10 -0.94 3.29 -13.61
N ILE A 11 -1.66 4.14 -12.86
CA ILE A 11 -2.42 3.70 -11.69
C ILE A 11 -3.51 2.70 -12.08
N VAL A 12 -4.18 2.94 -13.22
CA VAL A 12 -5.21 2.05 -13.75
C VAL A 12 -4.58 0.74 -14.24
N ASP A 13 -3.51 0.82 -15.02
CA ASP A 13 -2.85 -0.35 -15.61
C ASP A 13 -2.31 -1.29 -14.53
N ILE A 14 -1.62 -0.74 -13.51
CA ILE A 14 -1.15 -1.53 -12.35
C ILE A 14 -2.32 -2.21 -11.65
N PHE A 15 -3.44 -1.51 -11.44
CA PHE A 15 -4.57 -2.16 -10.78
C PHE A 15 -5.14 -3.31 -11.60
N LEU A 16 -5.32 -3.11 -12.91
CA LEU A 16 -5.89 -4.13 -13.79
C LEU A 16 -4.96 -5.32 -13.95
N GLU A 17 -3.66 -5.09 -14.11
CA GLU A 17 -2.66 -6.16 -14.27
C GLU A 17 -2.66 -7.13 -13.09
N TYR A 18 -2.83 -6.63 -11.87
CA TYR A 18 -2.80 -7.47 -10.67
C TYR A 18 -4.18 -7.94 -10.20
N ALA A 19 -5.28 -7.31 -10.62
CA ALA A 19 -6.66 -7.70 -10.29
C ALA A 19 -7.31 -8.64 -11.33
N GLU A 20 -6.48 -9.24 -12.18
CA GLU A 20 -6.86 -10.18 -13.24
C GLU A 20 -6.47 -11.63 -12.95
N ASP A 21 -5.63 -11.88 -11.94
CA ASP A 21 -4.97 -13.18 -11.72
C ASP A 21 -5.92 -14.17 -11.00
N GLU A 22 -6.55 -13.80 -9.88
CA GLU A 22 -7.40 -14.70 -9.07
C GLU A 22 -8.53 -13.98 -8.28
N GLY A 23 -9.78 -14.45 -8.40
CA GLY A 23 -10.90 -14.01 -7.54
C GLY A 23 -11.98 -13.19 -8.26
N LYS A 24 -12.60 -12.21 -7.57
CA LYS A 24 -13.58 -11.32 -8.21
C LYS A 24 -12.87 -10.36 -9.15
N LYS A 25 -13.17 -10.48 -10.45
CA LYS A 25 -12.67 -9.55 -11.48
C LYS A 25 -12.82 -8.10 -11.00
N ARG A 26 -11.72 -7.33 -11.03
CA ARG A 26 -11.61 -5.92 -10.60
C ARG A 26 -11.55 -5.68 -9.09
N GLN A 27 -11.16 -6.67 -8.31
CA GLN A 27 -10.72 -6.50 -6.92
C GLN A 27 -9.38 -7.20 -6.74
N LEU A 28 -8.54 -6.67 -5.86
CA LEU A 28 -7.28 -7.30 -5.44
C LEU A 28 -7.55 -8.13 -4.20
N ASN A 29 -7.30 -9.42 -4.26
CA ASN A 29 -7.28 -10.26 -3.08
C ASN A 29 -6.00 -9.99 -2.25
N LYS A 30 -5.89 -10.63 -1.09
CA LYS A 30 -4.75 -10.45 -0.17
C LYS A 30 -3.39 -10.75 -0.81
N GLU A 31 -3.30 -11.77 -1.66
CA GLU A 31 -2.05 -12.17 -2.32
C GLU A 31 -1.69 -11.23 -3.46
N GLU A 32 -2.67 -10.81 -4.26
CA GLU A 32 -2.50 -9.84 -5.33
C GLU A 32 -2.07 -8.48 -4.77
N LEU A 33 -2.74 -8.01 -3.71
CA LEU A 33 -2.33 -6.79 -3.01
C LEU A 33 -0.88 -6.89 -2.55
N LYS A 34 -0.48 -8.03 -1.96
CA LYS A 34 0.91 -8.24 -1.53
C LYS A 34 1.89 -8.10 -2.70
N LYS A 35 1.59 -8.71 -3.85
CA LYS A 35 2.42 -8.60 -5.06
C LYS A 35 2.56 -7.13 -5.49
N VAL A 36 1.45 -6.37 -5.57
CA VAL A 36 1.47 -4.93 -5.90
C VAL A 36 2.38 -4.16 -4.95
N LEU A 37 2.21 -4.34 -3.64
CA LEU A 37 3.00 -3.60 -2.65
C LEU A 37 4.48 -3.96 -2.68
N GLN A 38 4.83 -5.20 -3.01
CA GLN A 38 6.21 -5.66 -3.05
C GLN A 38 6.93 -5.26 -4.35
N GLN A 39 6.23 -5.29 -5.48
CA GLN A 39 6.81 -5.07 -6.81
C GLN A 39 6.79 -3.60 -7.22
N GLU A 40 5.68 -2.90 -7.01
CA GLU A 40 5.51 -1.51 -7.45
C GLU A 40 6.07 -0.49 -6.45
N ILE A 41 6.09 -0.82 -5.15
CA ILE A 41 6.56 0.09 -4.11
C ILE A 41 7.97 -0.31 -3.68
N GLN A 42 8.98 0.19 -4.40
CA GLN A 42 10.38 -0.10 -4.10
C GLN A 42 11.03 0.91 -3.13
N SER A 43 10.44 2.09 -2.96
CA SER A 43 10.94 3.13 -2.05
C SER A 43 10.78 2.68 -0.58
N PRO A 44 11.88 2.61 0.21
CA PRO A 44 11.82 2.27 1.63
C PRO A 44 10.88 3.17 2.42
N GLU A 45 10.78 4.44 2.04
CA GLU A 45 9.94 5.44 2.69
C GLU A 45 8.45 5.18 2.49
N LEU A 46 8.06 4.67 1.32
CA LEU A 46 6.69 4.30 1.00
C LEU A 46 6.35 2.94 1.62
N LYS A 47 7.26 1.96 1.56
CA LYS A 47 7.08 0.65 2.22
C LYS A 47 6.78 0.77 3.71
N GLY A 48 7.52 1.64 4.41
CA GLY A 48 7.30 1.88 5.83
C GLY A 48 5.98 2.59 6.18
N THR A 49 5.27 3.17 5.20
CA THR A 49 4.00 3.87 5.45
C THR A 49 2.81 2.90 5.53
N ILE A 50 2.84 1.83 4.74
CA ILE A 50 1.74 0.85 4.63
C ILE A 50 2.09 -0.51 5.24
N ASN A 51 3.24 -0.59 5.92
CA ASN A 51 3.85 -1.84 6.39
C ASN A 51 3.74 -2.95 5.33
N ALA A 52 4.40 -2.75 4.19
CA ALA A 52 4.31 -3.68 3.05
C ALA A 52 4.79 -5.12 3.38
N ASP A 53 5.44 -5.31 4.53
CA ASP A 53 5.87 -6.61 5.04
C ASP A 53 4.77 -7.34 5.86
N ASP A 54 3.79 -6.59 6.39
CA ASP A 54 2.59 -7.11 7.07
C ASP A 54 1.35 -6.88 6.20
N ILE A 55 1.06 -7.87 5.35
CA ILE A 55 -0.08 -7.83 4.45
C ILE A 55 -1.43 -7.77 5.19
N GLU A 56 -1.52 -8.27 6.43
CA GLU A 56 -2.76 -8.22 7.20
C GLU A 56 -3.03 -6.79 7.69
N GLU A 57 -2.02 -6.11 8.22
CA GLU A 57 -2.11 -4.68 8.59
C GLU A 57 -2.42 -3.84 7.34
N ALA A 58 -1.77 -4.11 6.21
CA ALA A 58 -2.05 -3.44 4.95
C ALA A 58 -3.50 -3.68 4.49
N MET A 59 -3.98 -4.92 4.51
CA MET A 59 -5.35 -5.25 4.11
C MET A 59 -6.38 -4.49 4.97
N GLN A 60 -6.22 -4.49 6.30
CA GLN A 60 -7.11 -3.75 7.20
C GLN A 60 -7.08 -2.23 6.96
N MET A 61 -5.94 -1.70 6.50
CA MET A 61 -5.83 -0.29 6.12
C MET A 61 -6.52 0.01 4.79
N LEU A 62 -6.47 -0.89 3.81
CA LEU A 62 -7.01 -0.67 2.47
C LEU A 62 -8.47 -1.10 2.31
N ASP A 63 -8.85 -2.29 2.77
CA ASP A 63 -10.19 -2.87 2.73
C ASP A 63 -11.09 -2.16 3.77
N LYS A 64 -11.89 -1.20 3.31
CA LYS A 64 -12.72 -0.35 4.17
C LYS A 64 -14.15 -0.84 4.28
N ASN A 65 -14.63 -1.57 3.27
CA ASN A 65 -15.91 -2.25 3.34
C ASN A 65 -15.82 -3.60 4.05
N HIS A 66 -14.62 -4.05 4.39
CA HIS A 66 -14.35 -5.31 5.09
C HIS A 66 -14.89 -6.52 4.34
N ASP A 67 -14.76 -6.49 3.00
CA ASP A 67 -15.20 -7.60 2.14
C ASP A 67 -14.10 -8.63 1.86
N GLY A 68 -12.89 -8.41 2.39
CA GLY A 68 -11.74 -9.28 2.21
C GLY A 68 -11.02 -9.09 0.86
N GLU A 69 -11.39 -8.07 0.09
CA GLU A 69 -10.77 -7.70 -1.18
C GLU A 69 -10.57 -6.17 -1.24
N VAL A 70 -9.72 -5.69 -2.15
CA VAL A 70 -9.48 -4.24 -2.35
C VAL A 70 -9.96 -3.84 -3.72
N ASN A 71 -11.02 -3.02 -3.78
CA ASN A 71 -11.49 -2.49 -5.05
C ASN A 71 -10.66 -1.26 -5.51
N PHE A 72 -10.89 -0.82 -6.75
CA PHE A 72 -10.11 0.29 -7.33
C PHE A 72 -10.19 1.60 -6.53
N ARG A 73 -11.33 1.87 -5.87
CA ARG A 73 -11.50 3.07 -5.05
C ARG A 73 -10.63 3.02 -3.80
N GLU A 74 -10.56 1.86 -3.16
CA GLU A 74 -9.71 1.63 -1.99
C GLU A 74 -8.22 1.67 -2.35
N PHE A 75 -7.86 1.08 -3.50
CA PHE A 75 -6.52 1.20 -4.05
C PHE A 75 -6.11 2.66 -4.30
N CYS A 76 -6.97 3.45 -4.96
CA CYS A 76 -6.72 4.88 -5.19
C CYS A 76 -6.57 5.69 -3.89
N ARG A 77 -7.31 5.31 -2.84
CA ARG A 77 -7.16 5.92 -1.51
C ARG A 77 -5.77 5.64 -0.93
N CYS A 78 -5.30 4.39 -1.02
CA CYS A 78 -3.94 4.03 -0.59
C CYS A 78 -2.87 4.85 -1.32
N VAL A 79 -2.96 4.93 -2.65
CA VAL A 79 -2.03 5.74 -3.47
C VAL A 79 -2.05 7.21 -3.04
N SER A 80 -3.23 7.75 -2.75
CA SER A 80 -3.38 9.13 -2.26
C SER A 80 -2.74 9.35 -0.88
N ASP A 81 -2.90 8.40 0.03
CA ASP A 81 -2.31 8.45 1.37
C ASP A 81 -0.77 8.35 1.33
N LEU A 82 -0.24 7.47 0.46
CA LEU A 82 1.20 7.38 0.16
C LEU A 82 1.75 8.69 -0.41
N ALA A 83 1.07 9.27 -1.41
CA ALA A 83 1.45 10.55 -2.00
C ALA A 83 1.43 11.68 -0.97
N LYS A 84 0.41 11.71 -0.10
CA LYS A 84 0.30 12.68 1.00
C LYS A 84 1.42 12.52 2.03
N CYS A 85 1.75 11.28 2.41
CA CYS A 85 2.87 10.98 3.30
C CYS A 85 4.19 11.50 2.71
N HIS A 86 4.43 11.20 1.43
CA HIS A 86 5.62 11.65 0.70
C HIS A 86 5.68 13.20 0.61
N TYR A 87 4.55 13.86 0.33
CA TYR A 87 4.43 15.32 0.34
C TYR A 87 4.75 15.93 1.71
N ASN A 88 4.20 15.36 2.79
CA ASN A 88 4.43 15.85 4.15
C ASN A 88 5.91 15.74 4.57
N LYS A 89 6.58 14.65 4.18
CA LYS A 89 8.03 14.46 4.39
C LYS A 89 8.84 15.50 3.62
N LYS A 90 8.50 15.74 2.34
CA LYS A 90 9.18 16.72 1.49
C LYS A 90 8.98 18.18 1.95
N THR A 91 7.88 18.46 2.66
CA THR A 91 7.52 19.82 3.12
C THR A 91 7.80 20.08 4.61
N GLY A 92 8.48 19.16 5.30
CA GLY A 92 8.97 19.38 6.67
C GLY A 92 7.91 19.39 7.78
N LYS A 93 6.65 19.06 7.48
CA LYS A 93 5.56 18.97 8.49
C LYS A 93 5.41 17.57 9.13
N GLY A 94 6.43 16.72 9.02
CA GLY A 94 6.43 15.35 9.54
C GLY A 94 6.84 15.25 11.01
N GLY A 95 5.94 15.58 11.93
CA GLY A 95 6.10 15.22 13.34
C GLY A 95 6.23 13.71 13.50
N LYS A 96 7.29 13.28 14.20
CA LYS A 96 7.58 11.92 14.70
C LYS A 96 6.31 11.08 14.92
N LYS A 97 6.19 9.94 14.22
CA LYS A 97 5.49 8.77 14.75
C LYS A 97 6.54 7.65 14.86
N GLY A 98 7.25 7.64 15.97
CA GLY A 98 8.10 6.51 16.34
C GLY A 98 7.20 5.32 16.64
N LYS A 99 7.32 4.25 15.86
CA LYS A 99 6.80 2.92 16.21
C LYS A 99 7.99 2.20 16.86
N GLY A 100 8.21 2.49 18.15
CA GLY A 100 9.07 1.67 18.98
C GLY A 100 8.28 0.44 19.39
N LYS A 101 8.76 -0.74 19.02
CA LYS A 101 8.58 -1.99 19.73
C LYS A 101 9.74 -2.91 19.32
N GLU A 102 10.85 -2.72 20.01
CA GLU A 102 11.83 -3.78 20.22
C GLU A 102 11.09 -4.86 21.02
N GLN A 103 10.96 -6.05 20.42
CA GLN A 103 10.69 -7.27 21.19
C GLN A 103 12.07 -7.86 21.50
N GLU A 104 12.46 -7.76 22.77
CA GLU A 104 13.58 -8.52 23.31
C GLU A 104 13.29 -10.02 23.13
N PRO A 105 14.26 -10.84 22.69
CA PRO A 105 14.12 -12.28 22.81
C PRO A 105 14.34 -12.67 24.27
N GLU A 106 13.31 -13.20 24.92
CA GLU A 106 13.44 -14.01 26.13
C GLU A 106 14.36 -15.19 25.79
N GLN A 107 15.52 -15.25 26.44
CA GLN A 107 16.37 -16.45 26.46
C GLN A 107 15.88 -17.32 27.62
N GLU A 108 15.34 -18.49 27.29
CA GLU A 108 15.19 -19.60 28.23
C GLU A 108 16.37 -20.59 28.07
N ASP A 109 16.76 -21.14 29.23
CA ASP A 109 17.86 -22.08 29.59
C ASP A 109 19.28 -21.53 29.80
#